data_AF-X1K4H1-F1
#
_entry.id   AF-X1K4H1-F1
#
_cell.length_a   1.000
_cell.length_b   1.000
_cell.length_c   1.000
_cell.angle_alpha   90.00
_cell.angle_beta   90.00
_cell.angle_gamma   90.00
#
_symmetry.space_group_name_H-M   'P 1'
#
loop_
_entity.id
_entity.type
_entity.pdbx_description
1 polymer ?
#
loop_
_entity_poly.entity_id
_entity_poly.type
_entity_poly.pdbx_seq_one_letter_code
_entity_poly.pdbx_strand_id
1 'polypeptide(L)'
;GGKYKGPFLNKIEEDERRKIRTEWTTLLDKITQEISVQRYDLLILDEVNVVVHYGLIDEDRLINFIKKKPDFLEVILTGRHASPGLVQAAHLVSEIKNIKHPFEKGVKARKGIEY
;
A
#
# COMPACT_ATOMS: atom_id res chain seq x y z
N GLY A 1 14.68 -11.50 -0.13
CA GLY A 1 14.30 -11.46 -1.54
C GLY A 1 12.82 -11.28 -1.57
N GLY A 2 12.32 -10.11 -1.97
CA GLY A 2 10.88 -9.86 -2.07
C GLY A 2 10.27 -10.76 -3.13
N LYS A 3 9.70 -11.90 -2.73
CA LYS A 3 8.86 -12.74 -3.58
C LYS A 3 7.48 -12.10 -3.78
N TYR A 4 7.39 -10.80 -4.05
CA TYR A 4 6.14 -10.21 -4.50
C TYR A 4 6.00 -10.46 -6.00
N LYS A 5 5.61 -11.70 -6.29
CA LYS A 5 5.20 -12.14 -7.62
C LYS A 5 3.74 -11.68 -7.80
N GLY A 6 3.53 -10.61 -8.58
CA GLY A 6 2.22 -10.12 -9.04
C GLY A 6 1.24 -11.18 -9.61
N PRO A 7 1.65 -12.41 -10.01
CA PRO A 7 0.72 -13.50 -10.32
C PRO A 7 0.01 -14.17 -9.12
N PHE A 8 0.40 -13.91 -7.87
CA PHE A 8 -0.19 -14.60 -6.70
C PHE A 8 -1.50 -13.96 -6.24
N LEU A 9 -1.61 -12.63 -6.24
CA LEU A 9 -2.80 -11.93 -5.73
C LEU A 9 -4.06 -12.21 -6.58
N ASN A 10 -3.88 -12.40 -7.89
CA ASN A 10 -4.96 -12.82 -8.80
C ASN A 10 -5.47 -14.24 -8.54
N LYS A 11 -4.72 -15.08 -7.83
CA LYS A 11 -5.05 -16.48 -7.55
C LYS A 11 -5.53 -16.71 -6.12
N ILE A 12 -5.77 -15.64 -5.36
CA ILE A 12 -6.31 -15.75 -4.01
C ILE A 12 -7.78 -16.17 -4.11
N GLU A 13 -8.10 -17.30 -3.46
CA GLU A 13 -9.44 -17.85 -3.30
C GLU A 13 -10.37 -16.85 -2.60
N GLU A 14 -11.67 -16.86 -2.90
CA GLU A 14 -12.61 -15.85 -2.38
C GLU A 14 -12.69 -15.84 -0.84
N ASP A 15 -12.59 -17.01 -0.20
CA ASP A 15 -12.55 -17.10 1.26
C ASP A 15 -11.30 -16.47 1.86
N GLU A 16 -10.15 -16.58 1.20
CA GLU A 16 -8.92 -15.94 1.62
C GLU A 16 -8.98 -14.42 1.37
N ARG A 17 -9.56 -13.97 0.24
CA ARG A 17 -9.82 -12.55 -0.02
C ARG A 17 -10.67 -11.92 1.09
N ARG A 18 -11.74 -12.61 1.50
CA ARG A 18 -12.63 -12.17 2.58
C ARG A 18 -11.90 -12.06 3.92
N LYS A 19 -11.02 -13.02 4.24
CA LYS A 19 -10.17 -12.96 5.43
C LYS A 19 -9.23 -11.75 5.38
N ILE A 20 -8.50 -11.58 4.28
CA ILE A 20 -7.57 -10.45 4.08
C ILE A 20 -8.31 -9.13 4.24
N ARG A 21 -9.46 -8.95 3.59
CA ARG A 21 -10.30 -7.73 3.73
C ARG A 21 -10.68 -7.44 5.18
N THR A 22 -11.02 -8.48 5.93
CA THR A 22 -11.41 -8.36 7.35
C THR A 22 -10.23 -7.99 8.23
N GLU A 23 -9.08 -8.65 8.03
CA GLU A 23 -7.84 -8.35 8.75
C GLU A 23 -7.37 -6.92 8.46
N TRP A 24 -7.39 -6.51 7.20
CA TRP A 24 -7.00 -5.15 6.80
C TRP A 24 -7.93 -4.08 7.37
N THR A 25 -9.23 -4.33 7.34
CA THR A 25 -10.24 -3.48 7.98
C THR A 25 -9.93 -3.31 9.46
N THR A 26 -9.69 -4.42 10.16
CA THR A 26 -9.38 -4.41 11.60
C THR A 26 -8.06 -3.69 11.88
N LEU A 27 -7.05 -3.87 11.02
CA LEU A 27 -5.76 -3.20 11.14
C LEU A 27 -5.90 -1.69 10.93
N LEU A 28 -6.62 -1.24 9.91
CA LEU A 28 -6.83 0.18 9.63
C LEU A 28 -7.59 0.86 10.78
N ASP A 29 -8.57 0.18 11.38
CA ASP A 29 -9.28 0.69 12.55
C ASP A 29 -8.36 0.83 13.75
N LYS A 30 -7.49 -0.16 14.00
CA LYS A 30 -6.47 -0.10 15.06
C LYS A 30 -5.49 1.04 14.83
N ILE A 31 -4.96 1.20 13.61
CA ILE A 31 -4.08 2.30 13.25
C ILE A 31 -4.79 3.64 13.51
N THR A 32 -6.04 3.77 13.08
CA THR A 32 -6.84 4.99 13.28
C THR A 32 -6.99 5.34 14.77
N GLN A 33 -7.24 4.34 15.62
CA GLN A 33 -7.29 4.53 17.07
C GLN A 33 -5.91 4.93 17.61
N GLU A 34 -4.86 4.24 17.21
CA GLU A 34 -3.51 4.45 17.74
C GLU A 34 -2.96 5.84 17.41
N ILE A 35 -3.12 6.30 16.16
CA ILE A 35 -2.70 7.65 15.73
C ILE A 35 -3.53 8.77 16.37
N SER A 36 -4.69 8.45 16.94
CA SER A 36 -5.54 9.41 17.66
C SER A 36 -5.13 9.58 19.12
N VAL A 37 -4.51 8.55 19.71
CA VAL A 37 -4.09 8.53 21.13
C VAL A 37 -2.61 8.85 21.27
N GLN A 38 -1.79 8.33 20.36
CA GLN A 38 -0.35 8.54 20.32
C GLN A 38 0.02 9.41 19.13
N ARG A 39 1.02 10.25 19.32
CA ARG A 39 1.49 11.15 18.26
C ARG A 39 2.54 10.44 17.41
N TYR A 40 2.20 10.18 16.15
CA TYR A 40 3.14 9.79 15.11
C TYR A 40 3.19 10.89 14.07
N ASP A 41 4.39 11.29 13.66
CA ASP A 41 4.54 12.29 12.60
C ASP A 41 4.54 11.64 11.20
N LEU A 42 4.78 10.31 11.10
CA LEU A 42 4.84 9.60 9.83
C LEU A 42 4.25 8.17 9.91
N LEU A 43 3.40 7.83 8.94
CA LEU A 43 2.90 6.48 8.68
C LEU A 43 3.20 6.07 7.24
N ILE A 44 3.81 4.90 7.05
CA ILE A 44 4.11 4.35 5.72
C ILE A 44 3.23 3.11 5.51
N LEU A 45 2.37 3.18 4.50
CA LEU A 45 1.56 2.07 4.01
C LEU A 45 2.24 1.51 2.75
N ASP A 46 3.17 0.59 2.98
CA ASP A 46 3.97 -0.01 1.91
C ASP A 46 3.13 -0.96 1.04
N GLU A 47 3.26 -0.84 -0.28
CA GLU A 47 2.56 -1.61 -1.32
C GLU A 47 1.02 -1.55 -1.27
N VAL A 48 0.44 -0.61 -0.53
CA VAL A 48 -1.02 -0.48 -0.36
C VAL A 48 -1.75 -0.25 -1.68
N ASN A 49 -1.13 0.47 -2.63
CA ASN A 49 -1.72 0.71 -3.95
C ASN A 49 -1.98 -0.61 -4.69
N VAL A 50 -1.08 -1.57 -4.56
CA VAL A 50 -1.21 -2.90 -5.18
C VAL A 50 -2.36 -3.66 -4.52
N VAL A 51 -2.47 -3.60 -3.20
CA VAL A 51 -3.52 -4.31 -2.45
C VAL A 51 -4.91 -3.73 -2.78
N VAL A 52 -5.03 -2.42 -2.92
CA VAL A 52 -6.26 -1.74 -3.40
C VAL A 52 -6.57 -2.14 -4.84
N HIS A 53 -5.58 -2.13 -5.73
CA HIS A 53 -5.76 -2.52 -7.14
C HIS A 53 -6.34 -3.93 -7.31
N TYR A 54 -5.95 -4.88 -6.47
CA TYR A 54 -6.50 -6.24 -6.47
C TYR A 54 -7.82 -6.39 -5.69
N GLY A 55 -8.39 -5.30 -5.18
CA GLY A 55 -9.65 -5.28 -4.44
C GLY A 55 -9.57 -6.01 -3.10
N LEU A 56 -8.39 -6.13 -2.51
CA LEU A 56 -8.18 -6.80 -1.22
C LEU A 56 -8.45 -5.85 -0.03
N ILE A 57 -8.58 -4.55 -0.31
CA ILE A 57 -8.99 -3.51 0.63
C ILE A 57 -10.09 -2.67 -0.05
N ASP A 58 -11.00 -2.15 0.77
CA ASP A 58 -11.96 -1.13 0.35
C ASP A 58 -11.26 0.22 0.18
N GLU A 59 -11.17 0.69 -1.06
CA GLU A 59 -10.56 1.97 -1.42
C GLU A 59 -11.21 3.15 -0.71
N ASP A 60 -12.54 3.18 -0.62
CA ASP A 60 -13.26 4.30 -0.03
C ASP A 60 -12.95 4.43 1.46
N ARG A 61 -12.75 3.29 2.14
CA ARG A 61 -12.33 3.27 3.54
C ARG A 61 -10.93 3.86 3.72
N LEU A 62 -9.99 3.51 2.84
CA LEU A 62 -8.63 4.06 2.87
C LEU A 62 -8.63 5.56 2.57
N ILE A 63 -9.38 6.03 1.57
CA ILE A 63 -9.53 7.45 1.26
C ILE A 63 -10.13 8.21 2.44
N ASN A 64 -11.16 7.65 3.09
CA ASN A 64 -11.78 8.25 4.27
C ASN A 64 -10.80 8.35 5.44
N PHE A 65 -9.95 7.34 5.64
CA PHE A 65 -8.87 7.40 6.62
C PHE A 65 -7.89 8.54 6.31
N ILE A 66 -7.40 8.63 5.08
CA ILE A 66 -6.46 9.68 4.65
C ILE A 66 -7.04 11.07 4.86
N LYS A 67 -8.34 11.27 4.60
CA LYS A 67 -9.03 12.55 4.79
C LYS A 67 -9.26 12.91 6.25
N LYS A 68 -9.38 11.92 7.14
CA LYS A 68 -9.69 12.11 8.57
C LYS A 68 -8.47 12.01 9.48
N LYS A 69 -7.31 11.69 8.94
CA LYS A 69 -6.05 11.62 9.70
C LYS A 69 -5.81 12.95 10.44
N PRO A 70 -5.11 12.94 11.58
CA PRO A 70 -4.66 14.17 12.21
C PRO A 70 -3.78 15.02 11.28
N ASP A 71 -3.86 16.35 11.39
CA ASP A 71 -3.12 17.27 10.52
C ASP A 71 -1.60 17.11 10.61
N PHE A 72 -1.08 16.71 11.77
CA PHE A 72 0.36 16.52 12.01
C PHE A 72 0.91 15.22 11.43
N LEU A 73 0.06 14.26 11.06
CA LEU A 73 0.51 12.96 10.59
C LEU A 73 0.72 12.99 9.07
N GLU A 74 1.94 12.75 8.61
CA GLU A 74 2.21 12.46 7.20
C GLU A 74 1.93 10.99 6.89
N VAL A 75 1.30 10.74 5.74
CA VAL A 75 0.96 9.38 5.30
C VAL A 75 1.55 9.15 3.92
N ILE A 76 2.43 8.15 3.81
CA ILE A 76 3.05 7.75 2.55
C ILE A 76 2.41 6.44 2.09
N LEU A 77 1.85 6.46 0.88
CA LEU A 77 1.37 5.27 0.18
C LEU A 77 2.38 4.87 -0.87
N THR A 78 2.80 3.61 -0.91
CA THR A 78 3.70 3.10 -1.95
C THR A 78 3.04 1.99 -2.77
N GLY A 79 3.72 1.60 -3.84
CA GLY A 79 3.30 0.52 -4.72
C GLY A 79 2.76 1.00 -6.06
N ARG A 80 2.72 0.07 -7.01
CA ARG A 80 2.25 0.32 -8.37
C ARG A 80 0.72 0.44 -8.42
N HIS A 81 0.20 0.97 -9.53
CA HIS A 81 -1.22 0.99 -9.83
C HIS A 81 -2.06 1.80 -8.82
N ALA A 82 -1.54 2.94 -8.34
CA ALA A 82 -2.34 3.89 -7.57
C ALA A 82 -3.61 4.25 -8.34
N SER A 83 -4.77 4.08 -7.70
CA SER A 83 -6.06 4.38 -8.31
C SER A 83 -6.21 5.89 -8.53
N PRO A 84 -7.05 6.33 -9.50
CA PRO A 84 -7.35 7.74 -9.67
C PRO A 84 -7.91 8.39 -8.40
N GLY A 85 -8.70 7.66 -7.60
CA GLY A 85 -9.24 8.14 -6.32
C GLY A 85 -8.14 8.44 -5.29
N LEU A 86 -7.17 7.54 -5.14
CA LEU A 86 -6.02 7.75 -4.25
C LEU A 86 -5.11 8.90 -4.74
N VAL A 87 -4.88 8.98 -6.06
CA VAL A 87 -4.11 10.08 -6.67
C VAL A 87 -4.77 11.43 -6.41
N GLN A 88 -6.10 11.52 -6.55
CA GLN A 88 -6.85 12.74 -6.27
C GLN A 88 -6.90 13.10 -4.78
N ALA A 89 -6.92 12.11 -3.89
CA ALA A 89 -6.93 12.33 -2.45
C ALA A 89 -5.56 12.76 -1.89
N ALA A 90 -4.47 12.50 -2.63
CA ALA A 90 -3.12 12.82 -2.20
C ALA A 90 -2.75 14.28 -2.45
N HIS A 91 -2.06 14.90 -1.50
CA HIS A 91 -1.49 16.25 -1.67
C HIS A 91 -0.26 16.26 -2.58
N LEU A 92 0.49 15.16 -2.60
CA LEU A 92 1.70 14.98 -3.40
C LEU A 92 1.68 13.59 -4.04
N VAL A 93 2.01 13.54 -5.34
CA VAL A 93 2.13 12.29 -6.09
C VAL A 93 3.46 12.30 -6.84
N SER A 94 4.27 11.25 -6.62
CA SER A 94 5.51 11.01 -7.35
C SER A 94 5.43 9.69 -8.10
N GLU A 95 5.77 9.70 -9.39
CA GLU A 95 5.79 8.50 -10.23
C GLU A 95 7.23 8.09 -10.53
N ILE A 96 7.63 6.90 -10.10
CA ILE A 96 8.93 6.32 -10.45
C ILE A 96 8.75 5.47 -11.73
N LYS A 97 9.28 5.96 -12.85
CA LYS A 97 9.29 5.23 -14.12
C LYS A 97 10.55 4.38 -14.25
N ASN A 98 10.38 3.10 -14.54
CA ASN A 98 11.52 2.23 -14.84
C ASN A 98 12.07 2.52 -16.24
N ILE A 99 13.11 3.36 -16.32
CA ILE A 99 13.81 3.67 -17.57
C ILE A 99 14.85 2.59 -17.91
N LYS A 100 15.47 1.99 -16.90
CA LYS A 100 16.44 0.89 -17.02
C LYS A 100 16.55 0.17 -15.68
N HIS A 101 16.61 -1.17 -15.71
CA HIS A 101 16.80 -1.96 -14.50
C HIS A 101 17.82 -3.08 -14.70
N PRO A 102 18.75 -3.35 -13.74
CA PRO A 102 19.72 -4.45 -13.86
C PRO A 102 19.08 -5.83 -14.12
N PHE A 103 17.87 -6.04 -13.60
CA PHE A 103 17.06 -7.23 -13.86
C PHE A 103 16.83 -7.50 -15.35
N GLU A 104 16.69 -6.45 -16.18
CA GLU A 104 16.50 -6.57 -17.64
C GLU A 104 17.75 -7.17 -18.32
N LYS A 105 18.91 -7.08 -17.67
CA LYS A 105 20.17 -7.69 -18.10
C LYS A 105 20.43 -9.04 -17.43
N GLY A 106 19.43 -9.62 -16.76
CA GLY A 106 19.53 -10.91 -16.06
C GLY A 106 20.22 -10.84 -14.70
N VAL A 107 20.52 -9.65 -14.17
CA VAL A 107 21.08 -9.51 -12.82
C VAL A 107 20.00 -9.90 -11.80
N LYS A 108 20.30 -10.92 -10.99
CA LYS A 108 19.41 -11.37 -9.91
C LYS A 108 19.38 -10.34 -8.77
N ALA A 109 18.32 -10.39 -7.97
CA ALA A 109 18.20 -9.59 -6.76
C ALA A 109 19.42 -9.77 -5.85
N ARG A 110 19.91 -8.68 -5.26
CA ARG A 110 21.12 -8.63 -4.45
C ARG A 110 20.75 -8.31 -3.01
N LYS A 111 21.40 -9.03 -2.08
CA LYS A 111 21.25 -8.80 -0.65
C LYS A 111 21.76 -7.39 -0.30
N GLY A 112 21.01 -6.67 0.52
CA GLY A 112 21.29 -5.30 0.94
C GLY A 112 20.88 -4.23 -0.08
N ILE A 113 20.39 -4.60 -1.27
CA ILE A 113 19.94 -3.66 -2.29
C ILE A 113 18.47 -3.90 -2.64
N GLU A 114 18.15 -5.06 -3.23
CA GLU A 114 16.78 -5.42 -3.55
C GLU A 114 16.09 -6.19 -2.41
N TYR A 115 16.86 -6.72 -1.45
CA TYR A 115 16.32 -7.44 -0.29
C TYR A 115 17.25 -7.65 0.89
#